data_AF-A0A7S0SNV1-F1
#
_entry.id   AF-A0A7S0SNV1-F1
#
_cell.length_a   1.000
_cell.length_b   1.000
_cell.length_c   1.000
_cell.angle_alpha   90.00
_cell.angle_beta   90.00
_cell.angle_gamma   90.00
#
_symmetry.space_group_name_H-M   'P 1'
#
loop_
_entity.id
_entity.type
_entity.pdbx_description
1 polymer ?
#
loop_
_entity_poly.entity_id
_entity_poly.type
_entity_poly.pdbx_seq_one_letter_code
_entity_poly.pdbx_strand_id
1 'polypeptide(L)'
;AAALAAAPPTKPAARVYATKEDAKAAFKDLLLEKGATAAMKWEECMRLVIQDDRYGALKTLGEKKQCFNEFQTQRAKADREAKRLAEKQARVDFTLMLVDNTERLHLTPETRLRDVQDDLSGDARWVAIRDTRDREDLYRQFADDLKVRLREERAAKRLSAMDGYRALLIERGVRVTSQWRKVHEQCADDPRAEACDRVDQLEVFQALATELEKEAAAAKEREREVRLRTERKHREAFTDLLREKREAGLVPLRLPWRKFIKRLEDEPSYDAVSANLGGSRPKEMYEDLQEELEEEAAADCKAIETAAKAAGIAITGETVVEELAAAVEKVMSPGHIPPARVAVACTDTVARAKEAARHDAKRKARALDDFAHLLRSARREVQADTSWAEAEAALGAEPAWRRCVSSSGKGGGGGGTSFAADARELFDEFVGKLAAKETRGRDVLEDGEAPLSRAEEDRRGDSGGRHHSHAHKRSKRERRDSG
;
A
#
# COMPACT_ATOMS: atom_id res chain seq x y z
N ALA A 1 86.12 44.79 -82.92
CA ALA A 1 85.24 43.77 -83.49
C ALA A 1 85.62 42.42 -82.90
N ALA A 2 84.77 41.86 -82.03
CA ALA A 2 84.58 40.43 -81.80
C ALA A 2 83.39 40.29 -80.84
N ALA A 3 82.38 39.57 -81.30
CA ALA A 3 81.02 39.57 -80.79
C ALA A 3 80.88 38.81 -79.46
N LEU A 4 80.14 39.41 -78.52
CA LEU A 4 79.64 38.74 -77.33
C LEU A 4 78.48 37.83 -77.77
N ALA A 5 78.73 36.52 -77.84
CA ALA A 5 77.71 35.52 -78.13
C ALA A 5 76.74 35.43 -76.94
N ALA A 6 75.51 35.91 -77.14
CA ALA A 6 74.41 35.70 -76.22
C ALA A 6 73.98 34.22 -76.27
N ALA A 7 74.15 33.51 -75.15
CA ALA A 7 73.59 32.18 -74.96
C ALA A 7 72.05 32.26 -74.90
N PRO A 8 71.31 31.31 -75.50
CA PRO A 8 69.85 31.29 -75.43
C PRO A 8 69.39 30.92 -74.00
N PRO A 9 68.23 31.43 -73.53
CA PRO A 9 67.70 31.07 -72.22
C PRO A 9 67.35 29.58 -72.19
N THR A 10 68.06 28.82 -71.35
CA THR A 10 67.77 27.42 -71.07
C THR A 10 66.41 27.30 -70.38
N LYS A 11 65.46 26.61 -71.01
CA LYS A 11 64.17 26.26 -70.38
C LYS A 11 64.44 25.51 -69.07
N PRO A 12 63.87 25.91 -67.92
CA PRO A 12 64.00 25.12 -66.71
C PRO A 12 63.33 23.75 -66.89
N ALA A 13 64.01 22.71 -66.41
CA ALA A 13 63.52 21.34 -66.51
C ALA A 13 62.21 21.19 -65.71
N ALA A 14 61.17 20.65 -66.35
CA ALA A 14 59.87 20.44 -65.73
C ALA A 14 60.01 19.47 -64.54
N ARG A 15 59.62 19.92 -63.34
CA ARG A 15 59.55 19.05 -62.16
C ARG A 15 58.52 17.93 -62.42
N VAL A 16 58.93 16.68 -62.23
CA VAL A 16 58.07 15.51 -62.39
C VAL A 16 57.38 15.22 -61.05
N TYR A 17 56.05 15.24 -61.03
CA TYR A 17 55.24 14.93 -59.87
C TYR A 17 54.76 13.48 -59.93
N ALA A 18 54.73 12.81 -58.77
CA ALA A 18 54.40 11.38 -58.67
C ALA A 18 52.93 11.09 -59.03
N THR A 19 52.01 12.00 -58.71
CA THR A 19 50.58 11.86 -59.04
C THR A 19 50.03 13.07 -59.79
N LYS A 20 48.90 12.87 -60.48
CA LYS A 20 48.16 13.95 -61.18
C LYS A 20 47.60 14.98 -60.19
N GLU A 21 47.31 14.57 -58.96
CA GLU A 21 46.81 15.45 -57.90
C GLU A 21 47.92 16.32 -57.34
N ASP A 22 49.12 15.77 -57.12
CA ASP A 22 50.30 16.53 -56.71
C ASP A 22 50.72 17.55 -57.77
N ALA A 23 50.62 17.19 -59.06
CA ALA A 23 50.87 18.11 -60.17
C ALA A 23 49.86 19.28 -60.20
N LYS A 24 48.58 19.02 -59.89
CA LYS A 24 47.55 20.05 -59.75
C LYS A 24 47.80 20.92 -58.52
N ALA A 25 48.16 20.33 -57.37
CA ALA A 25 48.47 21.05 -56.15
C ALA A 25 49.66 22.00 -56.35
N ALA A 26 50.76 21.51 -56.90
CA ALA A 26 51.94 22.32 -57.18
C ALA A 26 51.67 23.46 -58.18
N PHE A 27 50.76 23.25 -59.14
CA PHE A 27 50.32 24.32 -60.04
C PHE A 27 49.44 25.35 -59.31
N LYS A 28 48.54 24.92 -58.41
CA LYS A 28 47.76 25.83 -57.54
C LYS A 28 48.62 26.62 -56.57
N ASP A 29 49.66 26.01 -56.01
CA ASP A 29 50.62 26.67 -55.12
C ASP A 29 51.45 27.71 -55.88
N LEU A 30 51.87 27.39 -57.11
CA LEU A 30 52.50 28.36 -58.01
C LEU A 30 51.60 29.57 -58.26
N LEU A 31 50.31 29.33 -58.56
CA LEU A 31 49.34 30.39 -58.77
C LEU A 31 49.21 31.26 -57.51
N LEU A 32 49.20 30.66 -56.33
CA LEU A 32 49.14 31.37 -55.06
C LEU A 32 50.40 32.21 -54.80
N GLU A 33 51.60 31.64 -54.95
CA GLU A 33 52.88 32.32 -54.70
C GLU A 33 53.14 33.50 -55.65
N LYS A 34 52.70 33.38 -56.92
CA LYS A 34 52.82 34.47 -57.90
C LYS A 34 51.69 35.50 -57.78
N GLY A 35 50.83 35.39 -56.77
CA GLY A 35 49.79 36.37 -56.47
C GLY A 35 48.59 36.34 -57.40
N ALA A 36 48.27 35.17 -57.99
CA ALA A 36 47.07 35.04 -58.82
C ALA A 36 45.81 35.25 -57.97
N THR A 37 44.96 36.17 -58.37
CA THR A 37 43.71 36.50 -57.67
C THR A 37 42.52 35.80 -58.33
N ALA A 38 41.41 35.67 -57.58
CA ALA A 38 40.18 35.08 -58.09
C ALA A 38 39.57 35.84 -59.29
N ALA A 39 39.92 37.12 -59.48
CA ALA A 39 39.45 37.98 -60.58
C ALA A 39 40.47 38.15 -61.73
N MET A 40 41.67 37.59 -61.60
CA MET A 40 42.74 37.73 -62.61
C MET A 40 42.36 37.04 -63.92
N LYS A 41 42.65 37.65 -65.06
CA LYS A 41 42.39 37.03 -66.37
C LYS A 41 43.40 35.92 -66.66
N TRP A 42 42.97 34.87 -67.35
CA TRP A 42 43.81 33.72 -67.72
C TRP A 42 45.14 34.13 -68.35
N GLU A 43 45.11 34.99 -69.37
CA GLU A 43 46.30 35.41 -70.11
C GLU A 43 47.30 36.21 -69.25
N GLU A 44 46.78 37.02 -68.34
CA GLU A 44 47.59 37.81 -67.41
C GLU A 44 48.27 36.92 -66.38
N CYS A 45 47.53 35.96 -65.82
CA CYS A 45 48.07 34.97 -64.90
C CYS A 45 49.14 34.10 -65.57
N MET A 46 48.89 33.61 -66.78
CA MET A 46 49.84 32.77 -67.51
C MET A 46 51.16 33.49 -67.78
N ARG A 47 51.13 34.80 -68.06
CA ARG A 47 52.35 35.61 -68.24
C ARG A 47 53.21 35.66 -66.97
N LEU A 48 52.60 35.61 -65.78
CA LEU A 48 53.29 35.63 -64.49
C LEU A 48 53.92 34.28 -64.14
N VAL A 49 53.30 33.17 -64.56
CA VAL A 49 53.74 31.82 -64.17
C VAL A 49 54.58 31.11 -65.23
N ILE A 50 54.58 31.55 -66.50
CA ILE A 50 55.21 30.82 -67.62
C ILE A 50 56.72 30.60 -67.49
N GLN A 51 57.41 31.46 -66.73
CA GLN A 51 58.86 31.37 -66.49
C GLN A 51 59.22 30.45 -65.32
N ASP A 52 58.24 30.00 -64.52
CA ASP A 52 58.49 29.15 -63.36
C ASP A 52 58.59 27.67 -63.77
N ASP A 53 59.56 26.95 -63.22
CA ASP A 53 59.83 25.53 -63.46
C ASP A 53 58.59 24.66 -63.21
N ARG A 54 57.72 25.08 -62.29
CA ARG A 54 56.48 24.38 -61.91
C ARG A 54 55.35 24.61 -62.92
N TYR A 55 55.48 25.54 -63.87
CA TYR A 55 54.53 25.73 -64.97
C TYR A 55 54.39 24.48 -65.84
N GLY A 56 55.46 23.70 -65.96
CA GLY A 56 55.48 22.43 -66.68
C GLY A 56 54.80 21.26 -65.96
N ALA A 57 54.32 21.45 -64.72
CA ALA A 57 53.68 20.40 -63.90
C ALA A 57 52.48 19.76 -64.61
N LEU A 58 51.67 20.59 -65.29
CA LEU A 58 50.54 20.15 -66.09
C LEU A 58 50.94 20.16 -67.57
N LYS A 59 50.70 19.04 -68.27
CA LYS A 59 51.22 18.83 -69.63
C LYS A 59 50.43 19.60 -70.69
N THR A 60 49.12 19.72 -70.51
CA THR A 60 48.23 20.34 -71.52
C THR A 60 47.74 21.72 -71.08
N LEU A 61 47.51 22.62 -72.05
CA LEU A 61 46.92 23.94 -71.79
C LEU A 61 45.49 23.82 -71.22
N GLY A 62 44.74 22.80 -71.64
CA GLY A 62 43.40 22.50 -71.13
C GLY A 62 43.39 22.14 -69.64
N GLU A 63 44.32 21.28 -69.20
CA GLU A 63 44.46 20.92 -67.78
C GLU A 63 44.89 22.13 -66.93
N LYS A 64 45.78 22.98 -67.44
CA LYS A 64 46.17 24.23 -66.76
C LYS A 64 45.00 25.18 -66.63
N LYS A 65 44.18 25.33 -67.69
CA LYS A 65 42.99 26.19 -67.68
C LYS A 65 41.91 25.67 -66.73
N GLN A 66 41.69 24.36 -66.70
CA GLN A 66 40.79 23.73 -65.74
C GLN A 66 41.27 23.94 -64.30
N CYS A 67 42.55 23.70 -64.03
CA CYS A 67 43.15 23.87 -62.71
C CYS A 67 43.09 25.33 -62.23
N PHE A 68 43.28 26.30 -63.13
CA PHE A 68 43.12 27.72 -62.84
C PHE A 68 41.67 28.11 -62.55
N ASN A 69 40.68 27.62 -63.30
CA ASN A 69 39.27 27.87 -63.00
C ASN A 69 38.86 27.29 -61.62
N GLU A 70 39.36 26.09 -61.29
CA GLU A 70 39.19 25.49 -59.96
C GLU A 70 39.84 26.35 -58.87
N PHE A 71 41.08 26.82 -59.10
CA PHE A 71 41.79 27.71 -58.19
C PHE A 71 41.02 29.03 -57.98
N GLN A 72 40.53 29.67 -59.05
CA GLN A 72 39.73 30.89 -58.94
C GLN A 72 38.46 30.67 -58.12
N THR A 73 37.78 29.55 -58.33
CA THR A 73 36.58 29.20 -57.56
C THR A 73 36.90 28.95 -56.08
N GLN A 74 37.96 28.19 -55.80
CA GLN A 74 38.41 27.91 -54.44
C GLN A 74 38.88 29.18 -53.72
N ARG A 75 39.63 30.04 -54.41
CA ARG A 75 40.11 31.32 -53.88
C ARG A 75 38.96 32.29 -53.60
N ALA A 76 38.01 32.42 -54.54
CA ALA A 76 36.81 33.23 -54.32
C ALA A 76 35.98 32.74 -53.12
N LYS A 77 35.90 31.41 -52.91
CA LYS A 77 35.24 30.84 -51.73
C LYS A 77 36.01 31.16 -50.44
N ALA A 78 37.32 30.95 -50.42
CA ALA A 78 38.16 31.24 -49.27
C ALA A 78 38.14 32.72 -48.89
N ASP A 79 38.22 33.64 -49.86
CA ASP A 79 38.17 35.09 -49.63
C ASP A 79 36.80 35.50 -49.05
N ARG A 80 35.69 34.91 -49.53
CA ARG A 80 34.34 35.13 -48.96
C ARG A 80 34.23 34.58 -47.53
N GLU A 81 34.77 33.39 -47.26
CA GLU A 81 34.75 32.79 -45.93
C GLU A 81 35.61 33.57 -44.93
N ALA A 82 36.80 34.02 -45.35
CA ALA A 82 37.68 34.86 -44.56
C ALA A 82 37.03 36.22 -44.24
N LYS A 83 36.39 36.85 -45.23
CA LYS A 83 35.62 38.09 -45.01
C LYS A 83 34.48 37.86 -44.00
N ARG A 84 33.71 36.78 -44.15
CA ARG A 84 32.62 36.43 -43.22
C ARG A 84 33.15 36.18 -41.80
N LEU A 85 34.29 35.52 -41.66
CA LEU A 85 34.90 35.25 -40.35
C LEU A 85 35.41 36.55 -39.71
N ALA A 86 36.07 37.41 -40.49
CA ALA A 86 36.52 38.72 -40.02
C ALA A 86 35.35 39.62 -39.59
N GLU A 87 34.24 39.63 -40.33
CA GLU A 87 33.02 40.36 -39.95
C GLU A 87 32.40 39.81 -38.66
N LYS A 88 32.36 38.49 -38.49
CA LYS A 88 31.91 37.88 -37.23
C LYS A 88 32.81 38.24 -36.07
N GLN A 89 34.13 38.17 -36.25
CA GLN A 89 35.09 38.53 -35.22
C GLN A 89 34.96 40.00 -34.84
N ALA A 90 34.83 40.91 -35.82
CA ALA A 90 34.62 42.34 -35.56
C ALA A 90 33.34 42.61 -34.74
N ARG A 91 32.26 41.84 -34.97
CA ARG A 91 31.03 41.94 -34.14
C ARG A 91 31.26 41.48 -32.70
N VAL A 92 31.97 40.36 -32.51
CA VAL A 92 32.35 39.87 -31.17
C VAL A 92 33.25 40.87 -30.46
N ASP A 93 34.27 41.39 -31.13
CA ASP A 93 35.21 42.36 -30.58
C ASP A 93 34.50 43.68 -30.23
N PHE A 94 33.51 44.09 -31.02
CA PHE A 94 32.66 45.25 -30.70
C PHE A 94 31.86 45.03 -29.41
N THR A 95 31.25 43.86 -29.24
CA THR A 95 30.54 43.54 -27.99
C THR A 95 31.49 43.45 -26.80
N LEU A 96 32.67 42.85 -26.96
CA LEU A 96 33.70 42.80 -25.91
C LEU A 96 34.15 44.20 -25.50
N MET A 97 34.32 45.10 -26.47
CA MET A 97 34.63 46.50 -26.21
C MET A 97 33.57 47.17 -25.32
N LEU A 98 32.28 46.92 -25.58
CA LEU A 98 31.20 47.43 -24.73
C LEU A 98 31.25 46.84 -23.31
N VAL A 99 31.56 45.55 -23.18
CA VAL A 99 31.76 44.89 -21.88
C VAL A 99 32.92 45.51 -21.12
N ASP A 100 34.10 45.65 -21.74
CA ASP A 100 35.29 46.22 -21.12
C ASP A 100 35.06 47.66 -20.63
N ASN A 101 34.25 48.42 -21.37
CA ASN A 101 33.92 49.82 -21.04
C ASN A 101 32.67 49.96 -20.15
N THR A 102 32.01 48.87 -19.77
CA THR A 102 30.76 48.91 -18.98
C THR A 102 30.95 49.65 -17.65
N GLU A 103 32.01 49.30 -16.91
CA GLU A 103 32.29 49.94 -15.61
C GLU A 103 32.80 51.38 -15.78
N ARG A 104 33.73 51.59 -16.72
CA ARG A 104 34.36 52.90 -16.97
C ARG A 104 33.36 53.98 -17.40
N LEU A 105 32.40 53.61 -18.24
CA LEU A 105 31.38 54.52 -18.78
C LEU A 105 30.06 54.44 -18.01
N HIS A 106 29.98 53.64 -16.95
CA HIS A 106 28.77 53.39 -16.18
C HIS A 106 27.56 53.03 -17.08
N LEU A 107 27.78 52.13 -18.04
CA LEU A 107 26.74 51.71 -18.98
C LEU A 107 25.63 50.99 -18.21
N THR A 108 24.39 51.45 -18.40
CA THR A 108 23.19 50.76 -17.93
C THR A 108 22.35 50.29 -19.12
N PRO A 109 21.41 49.36 -18.92
CA PRO A 109 20.48 48.95 -19.98
C PRO A 109 19.69 50.11 -20.62
N GLU A 110 19.57 51.24 -19.92
CA GLU A 110 18.86 52.44 -20.36
C GLU A 110 19.75 53.45 -21.10
N THR A 111 21.09 53.34 -20.97
CA THR A 111 22.06 54.20 -21.66
C THR A 111 21.92 54.03 -23.16
N ARG A 112 21.81 55.13 -23.93
CA ARG A 112 21.69 55.06 -25.40
C ARG A 112 23.07 55.12 -26.04
N LEU A 113 23.25 54.39 -27.15
CA LEU A 113 24.51 54.38 -27.91
C LEU A 113 25.01 55.80 -28.24
N ARG A 114 24.11 56.69 -28.68
CA ARG A 114 24.43 58.07 -29.03
C ARG A 114 25.05 58.87 -27.88
N ASP A 115 24.75 58.51 -26.64
CA ASP A 115 25.19 59.25 -25.46
C ASP A 115 26.63 58.86 -25.07
N VAL A 116 27.15 57.75 -25.60
CA VAL A 116 28.49 57.20 -25.30
C VAL A 116 29.37 57.00 -26.53
N GLN A 117 28.83 57.23 -27.74
CA GLN A 117 29.54 56.97 -28.99
C GLN A 117 30.84 57.75 -29.14
N ASP A 118 30.90 58.97 -28.61
CA ASP A 118 32.08 59.83 -28.73
C ASP A 118 33.25 59.28 -27.92
N ASP A 119 32.96 58.73 -26.74
CA ASP A 119 33.94 58.06 -25.86
C ASP A 119 34.44 56.73 -26.42
N LEU A 120 33.67 56.10 -27.31
CA LEU A 120 34.00 54.83 -27.97
C LEU A 120 34.66 55.02 -29.34
N SER A 121 34.56 56.23 -29.91
CA SER A 121 34.95 56.53 -31.29
C SER A 121 36.44 56.27 -31.59
N GLY A 122 37.31 56.34 -30.58
CA GLY A 122 38.74 56.11 -30.69
C GLY A 122 39.17 54.63 -30.65
N ASP A 123 38.30 53.70 -30.29
CA ASP A 123 38.64 52.27 -30.22
C ASP A 123 38.64 51.65 -31.63
N ALA A 124 39.69 50.88 -31.97
CA ALA A 124 39.78 50.19 -33.25
C ALA A 124 38.60 49.25 -33.51
N ARG A 125 38.05 48.64 -32.45
CA ARG A 125 36.89 47.74 -32.49
C ARG A 125 35.60 48.48 -32.84
N TRP A 126 35.48 49.75 -32.44
CA TRP A 126 34.38 50.64 -32.85
C TRP A 126 34.45 50.96 -34.34
N VAL A 127 35.64 51.33 -34.83
CA VAL A 127 35.87 51.68 -36.23
C VAL A 127 35.72 50.48 -37.17
N ALA A 128 35.99 49.26 -36.69
CA ALA A 128 35.87 48.02 -37.45
C ALA A 128 34.44 47.77 -37.98
N ILE A 129 33.41 48.14 -37.22
CA ILE A 129 32.02 48.13 -37.68
C ILE A 129 31.73 49.48 -38.33
N ARG A 130 31.60 49.52 -39.67
CA ARG A 130 31.46 50.79 -40.41
C ARG A 130 30.02 51.31 -40.47
N ASP A 131 29.04 50.40 -40.48
CA ASP A 131 27.62 50.76 -40.55
C ASP A 131 27.10 51.17 -39.17
N THR A 132 26.57 52.39 -39.08
CA THR A 132 25.95 52.90 -37.86
C THR A 132 24.78 52.04 -37.41
N ARG A 133 24.00 51.48 -38.34
CA ARG A 133 22.87 50.61 -38.00
C ARG A 133 23.34 49.32 -37.34
N ASP A 134 24.42 48.72 -37.85
CA ASP A 134 25.02 47.54 -37.24
C ASP A 134 25.53 47.83 -35.82
N ARG A 135 26.12 49.02 -35.58
CA ARG A 135 26.52 49.43 -34.23
C ARG A 135 25.32 49.57 -33.29
N GLU A 136 24.23 50.18 -33.75
CA GLU A 136 22.99 50.31 -32.98
C GLU A 136 22.37 48.95 -32.63
N ASP A 137 22.32 48.02 -33.58
CA ASP A 137 21.76 46.69 -33.36
C ASP A 137 22.65 45.86 -32.42
N LEU A 138 23.97 45.89 -32.57
CA LEU A 138 24.92 45.25 -31.65
C LEU A 138 24.85 45.83 -30.24
N TYR A 139 24.72 47.15 -30.12
CA TYR A 139 24.57 47.83 -28.83
C TYR A 139 23.24 47.47 -28.16
N ARG A 140 22.13 47.40 -28.92
CA ARG A 140 20.83 46.97 -28.38
C ARG A 140 20.93 45.55 -27.81
N GLN A 141 21.55 44.63 -28.55
CA GLN A 141 21.78 43.27 -28.06
C GLN A 141 22.63 43.28 -26.77
N PHE A 142 23.72 44.03 -26.73
CA PHE A 142 24.53 44.19 -25.53
C PHE A 142 23.73 44.73 -24.33
N ALA A 143 22.86 45.73 -24.55
CA ALA A 143 22.02 46.31 -23.49
C ALA A 143 20.98 45.29 -22.96
N ASP A 144 20.39 44.49 -23.85
CA ASP A 144 19.49 43.39 -23.48
C ASP A 144 20.24 42.31 -22.68
N ASP A 145 21.42 41.90 -23.13
CA ASP A 145 22.28 40.93 -22.43
C ASP A 145 22.73 41.46 -21.06
N LEU A 146 23.07 42.75 -20.97
CA LEU A 146 23.42 43.41 -19.70
C LEU A 146 22.23 43.43 -18.74
N LYS A 147 21.01 43.68 -19.23
CA LYS A 147 19.79 43.64 -18.42
C LYS A 147 19.54 42.24 -17.85
N VAL A 148 19.73 41.21 -18.66
CA VAL A 148 19.61 39.80 -18.23
C VAL A 148 20.65 39.51 -17.15
N ARG A 149 21.93 39.84 -17.41
CA ARG A 149 23.03 39.62 -16.46
C ARG A 149 22.78 40.29 -15.12
N LEU A 150 22.40 41.58 -15.11
CA LEU A 150 22.11 42.31 -13.87
C LEU A 150 20.91 41.73 -13.11
N ARG A 151 19.90 41.21 -13.82
CA ARG A 151 18.77 40.52 -13.20
C ARG A 151 19.23 39.21 -12.54
N GLU A 152 20.06 38.42 -13.22
CA GLU A 152 20.61 37.18 -12.71
C GLU A 152 21.52 37.42 -11.50
N GLU A 153 22.39 38.44 -11.54
CA GLU A 153 23.24 38.83 -10.41
C GLU A 153 22.41 39.25 -9.19
N ARG A 154 21.33 40.03 -9.39
CA ARG A 154 20.41 40.39 -8.30
C ARG A 154 19.73 39.15 -7.72
N ALA A 155 19.28 38.23 -8.57
CA ALA A 155 18.66 36.98 -8.13
C ALA A 155 19.65 36.09 -7.36
N ALA A 156 20.90 35.98 -7.83
CA ALA A 156 21.96 35.22 -7.19
C ALA A 156 22.34 35.82 -5.82
N LYS A 157 22.43 37.16 -5.73
CA LYS A 157 22.65 37.86 -4.44
C LYS A 157 21.50 37.62 -3.47
N ARG A 158 20.24 37.72 -3.93
CA ARG A 158 19.05 37.40 -3.12
C ARG A 158 19.11 35.96 -2.60
N LEU A 159 19.40 34.98 -3.48
CA LEU A 159 19.50 33.57 -3.09
C LEU A 159 20.62 33.34 -2.06
N SER A 160 21.80 33.92 -2.27
CA SER A 160 22.91 33.85 -1.32
C SER A 160 22.56 34.46 0.05
N ALA A 161 21.83 35.58 0.07
CA ALA A 161 21.34 36.19 1.30
C ALA A 161 20.31 35.31 2.01
N MET A 162 19.38 34.68 1.27
CA MET A 162 18.42 33.72 1.80
C MET A 162 19.12 32.49 2.41
N ASP A 163 20.12 31.94 1.72
CA ASP A 163 20.90 30.80 2.22
C ASP A 163 21.70 31.16 3.47
N GLY A 164 22.31 32.34 3.49
CA GLY A 164 23.01 32.88 4.66
C GLY A 164 22.07 33.06 5.86
N TYR A 165 20.87 33.58 5.63
CA TYR A 165 19.85 33.73 6.68
C TYR A 165 19.33 32.36 7.15
N ARG A 166 19.11 31.39 6.24
CA ARG A 166 18.72 30.02 6.60
C ARG A 166 19.77 29.38 7.52
N ALA A 167 21.05 29.54 7.21
CA ALA A 167 22.15 29.05 8.05
C ALA A 167 22.12 29.69 9.43
N LEU A 168 21.85 31.00 9.52
CA LEU A 168 21.68 31.69 10.80
C LEU A 168 20.49 31.15 11.62
N LEU A 169 19.35 30.88 10.98
CA LEU A 169 18.18 30.29 11.68
C LEU A 169 18.51 28.92 12.28
N ILE A 170 19.29 28.11 11.57
CA ILE A 170 19.76 26.81 12.06
C ILE A 170 20.73 27.01 13.23
N GLU A 171 21.69 27.93 13.12
CA GLU A 171 22.66 28.28 14.16
C GLU A 171 21.97 28.76 15.46
N ARG A 172 20.90 29.55 15.32
CA ARG A 172 20.07 30.04 16.44
C ARG A 172 19.12 28.98 17.00
N GLY A 173 19.07 27.78 16.42
CA GLY A 173 18.30 26.66 16.95
C GLY A 173 16.79 26.82 16.83
N VAL A 174 16.31 27.36 15.71
CA VAL A 174 14.87 27.44 15.42
C VAL A 174 14.24 26.05 15.47
N ARG A 175 13.08 25.96 16.15
CA ARG A 175 12.31 24.72 16.32
C ARG A 175 10.95 24.87 15.63
N VAL A 176 10.24 23.75 15.46
CA VAL A 176 8.85 23.72 14.97
C VAL A 176 7.92 24.68 15.73
N THR A 177 8.13 24.84 17.03
CA THR A 177 7.29 25.71 17.89
C THR A 177 7.77 27.15 17.96
N SER A 178 8.86 27.50 17.26
CA SER A 178 9.40 28.85 17.25
C SER A 178 8.43 29.81 16.58
N GLN A 179 8.26 30.99 17.17
CA GLN A 179 7.42 32.05 16.61
C GLN A 179 8.28 33.04 15.82
N TRP A 180 7.83 33.39 14.62
CA TRP A 180 8.54 34.31 13.71
C TRP A 180 9.02 35.58 14.42
N ARG A 181 8.16 36.23 15.21
CA ARG A 181 8.49 37.47 15.93
C ARG A 181 9.73 37.35 16.81
N LYS A 182 9.83 36.25 17.56
CA LYS A 182 10.96 36.00 18.49
C LYS A 182 12.23 35.65 17.73
N VAL A 183 12.10 34.86 16.67
CA VAL A 183 13.24 34.46 15.83
C VAL A 183 13.83 35.66 15.10
N HIS A 184 12.98 36.52 14.53
CA HIS A 184 13.40 37.75 13.87
C HIS A 184 14.13 38.69 14.85
N GLU A 185 13.59 38.88 16.06
CA GLU A 185 14.26 39.70 17.09
C GLU A 185 15.63 39.13 17.49
N GLN A 186 15.75 37.80 17.62
CA GLN A 186 17.02 37.12 17.93
C GLN A 186 18.07 37.20 16.80
N CYS A 187 17.63 37.45 15.56
CA CYS A 187 18.51 37.52 14.40
C CYS A 187 18.81 38.97 13.98
N ALA A 188 18.17 39.97 14.58
CA ALA A 188 18.24 41.37 14.16
C ALA A 188 19.66 41.96 14.21
N ASP A 189 20.52 41.44 15.08
CA ASP A 189 21.90 41.92 15.25
C ASP A 189 22.91 41.30 14.27
N ASP A 190 22.52 40.29 13.46
CA ASP A 190 23.43 39.59 12.56
C ASP A 190 23.44 40.22 11.16
N PRO A 191 24.61 40.50 10.55
CA PRO A 191 24.71 41.05 9.19
C PRO A 191 24.00 40.21 8.12
N ARG A 192 23.85 38.89 8.33
CA ARG A 192 23.11 38.00 7.41
C ARG A 192 21.61 38.26 7.42
N ALA A 193 21.07 38.77 8.53
CA ALA A 193 19.67 39.22 8.58
C ALA A 193 19.51 40.55 7.84
N GLU A 194 20.42 41.50 8.04
CA GLU A 194 20.39 42.78 7.32
C GLU A 194 20.52 42.61 5.80
N ALA A 195 21.36 41.68 5.34
CA ALA A 195 21.56 41.39 3.92
C ALA A 195 20.36 40.73 3.22
N CYS A 196 19.41 40.18 3.98
CA CYS A 196 18.24 39.46 3.47
C CYS A 196 16.98 40.30 3.64
N ASP A 197 16.22 40.50 2.57
CA ASP A 197 15.00 41.30 2.62
C ASP A 197 13.96 40.69 3.57
N ARG A 198 13.20 41.53 4.27
CA ARG A 198 12.23 41.09 5.31
C ARG A 198 11.20 40.06 4.81
N VAL A 199 10.77 40.17 3.55
CA VAL A 199 9.86 39.20 2.93
C VAL A 199 10.56 37.85 2.77
N ASP A 200 11.78 37.88 2.25
CA ASP A 200 12.60 36.69 2.01
C ASP A 200 12.99 35.99 3.32
N GLN A 201 13.29 36.77 4.36
CA GLN A 201 13.56 36.22 5.69
C GLN A 201 12.36 35.41 6.22
N LEU A 202 11.13 35.91 6.01
CA LEU A 202 9.91 35.20 6.39
C LEU A 202 9.71 33.93 5.54
N GLU A 203 9.95 34.01 4.22
CA GLU A 203 9.90 32.85 3.33
C GLU A 203 10.88 31.75 3.79
N VAL A 204 12.12 32.12 4.10
CA VAL A 204 13.15 31.21 4.59
C VAL A 204 12.75 30.59 5.94
N PHE A 205 12.19 31.38 6.86
CA PHE A 205 11.70 30.87 8.12
C PHE A 205 10.54 29.89 7.95
N GLN A 206 9.55 30.20 7.11
CA GLN A 206 8.42 29.32 6.84
C GLN A 206 8.85 28.01 6.17
N ALA A 207 9.79 28.09 5.22
CA ALA A 207 10.38 26.92 4.59
C ALA A 207 11.07 26.03 5.62
N LEU A 208 11.93 26.60 6.47
CA LEU A 208 12.62 25.87 7.53
C LEU A 208 11.65 25.27 8.56
N ALA A 209 10.63 26.02 9.00
CA ALA A 209 9.61 25.51 9.92
C ALA A 209 8.86 24.31 9.32
N THR A 210 8.48 24.40 8.04
CA THR A 210 7.81 23.30 7.32
C THR A 210 8.73 22.08 7.17
N GLU A 211 10.02 22.27 6.90
CA GLU A 211 11.00 21.18 6.86
C GLU A 211 11.11 20.48 8.22
N LEU A 212 11.26 21.25 9.31
CA LEU A 212 11.32 20.71 10.66
C LEU A 212 10.04 19.97 11.07
N GLU A 213 8.86 20.46 10.65
CA GLU A 213 7.58 19.77 10.86
C GLU A 213 7.54 18.42 10.15
N LYS A 214 7.97 18.37 8.88
CA LYS A 214 8.04 17.14 8.10
C LYS A 214 9.02 16.15 8.71
N GLU A 215 10.19 16.60 9.15
CA GLU A 215 11.19 15.75 9.80
C GLU A 215 10.67 15.19 11.13
N ALA A 216 9.98 16.00 11.94
CA ALA A 216 9.37 15.57 13.20
C ALA A 216 8.24 14.55 12.95
N ALA A 217 7.40 14.78 11.95
CA ALA A 217 6.35 13.85 11.55
C ALA A 217 6.94 12.51 11.08
N ALA A 218 7.97 12.55 10.22
CA ALA A 218 8.66 11.36 9.73
C ALA A 218 9.41 10.62 10.85
N ALA A 219 9.99 11.32 11.82
CA ALA A 219 10.60 10.70 13.00
C ALA A 219 9.56 9.96 13.84
N LYS A 220 8.41 10.59 14.10
CA LYS A 220 7.29 9.98 14.84
C LYS A 220 6.71 8.76 14.09
N GLU A 221 6.62 8.83 12.77
CA GLU A 221 6.17 7.70 11.95
C GLU A 221 7.17 6.54 11.97
N ARG A 222 8.46 6.83 11.82
CA ARG A 222 9.52 5.81 11.96
C ARG A 222 9.50 5.13 13.34
N GLU A 223 9.35 5.91 14.41
CA GLU A 223 9.22 5.38 15.76
C GLU A 223 7.99 4.46 15.88
N ARG A 224 6.84 4.89 15.34
CA ARG A 224 5.62 4.08 15.30
C ARG A 224 5.83 2.79 14.51
N GLU A 225 6.48 2.84 13.36
CA GLU A 225 6.77 1.65 12.55
C GLU A 225 7.71 0.67 13.26
N VAL A 226 8.78 1.18 13.87
CA VAL A 226 9.72 0.35 14.65
C VAL A 226 8.96 -0.33 15.79
N ARG A 227 8.13 0.42 16.53
CA ARG A 227 7.28 -0.13 17.59
C ARG A 227 6.34 -1.22 17.06
N LEU A 228 5.64 -0.97 15.96
CA LEU A 228 4.74 -1.97 15.37
C LEU A 228 5.49 -3.24 14.90
N ARG A 229 6.71 -3.08 14.37
CA ARG A 229 7.58 -4.20 13.98
C ARG A 229 8.05 -4.99 15.19
N THR A 230 8.46 -4.34 16.27
CA THR A 230 8.86 -5.04 17.51
C THR A 230 7.66 -5.76 18.12
N GLU A 231 6.50 -5.10 18.21
CA GLU A 231 5.27 -5.72 18.71
C GLU A 231 4.87 -6.95 17.88
N ARG A 232 5.01 -6.89 16.55
CA ARG A 232 4.78 -8.03 15.66
C ARG A 232 5.77 -9.17 15.92
N LYS A 233 7.07 -8.88 16.04
CA LYS A 233 8.09 -9.89 16.35
C LYS A 233 7.84 -10.56 17.69
N HIS A 234 7.42 -9.78 18.70
CA HIS A 234 7.04 -10.36 19.99
C HIS A 234 5.89 -11.36 19.79
N ARG A 235 4.84 -10.98 19.05
CA ARG A 235 3.71 -11.87 18.77
C ARG A 235 4.15 -13.14 18.04
N GLU A 236 4.94 -13.02 16.97
CA GLU A 236 5.48 -14.17 16.24
C GLU A 236 6.27 -15.10 17.17
N ALA A 237 7.15 -14.56 18.01
CA ALA A 237 7.91 -15.35 18.98
C ALA A 237 7.03 -16.09 20.00
N PHE A 238 5.92 -15.49 20.45
CA PHE A 238 4.97 -16.16 21.34
C PHE A 238 4.13 -17.21 20.60
N THR A 239 3.75 -16.98 19.34
CA THR A 239 3.11 -18.01 18.51
C THR A 239 4.02 -19.22 18.30
N ASP A 240 5.31 -18.98 18.05
CA ASP A 240 6.28 -20.07 17.90
C ASP A 240 6.49 -20.83 19.23
N LEU A 241 6.53 -20.12 20.36
CA LEU A 241 6.53 -20.74 21.69
C LEU A 241 5.27 -21.61 21.90
N LEU A 242 4.08 -21.08 21.56
CA LEU A 242 2.82 -21.82 21.65
C LEU A 242 2.84 -23.10 20.81
N ARG A 243 3.41 -23.04 19.60
CA ARG A 243 3.61 -24.20 18.72
C ARG A 243 4.57 -25.22 19.35
N GLU A 244 5.69 -24.77 19.90
CA GLU A 244 6.65 -25.64 20.59
C GLU A 244 5.98 -26.38 21.78
N LYS A 245 5.23 -25.65 22.61
CA LYS A 245 4.52 -26.26 23.75
C LYS A 245 3.39 -27.20 23.29
N ARG A 246 2.76 -26.94 22.14
CA ARG A 246 1.81 -27.86 21.50
C ARG A 246 2.50 -29.15 21.07
N GLU A 247 3.62 -29.07 20.36
CA GLU A 247 4.41 -30.22 19.92
C GLU A 247 4.95 -31.05 21.10
N ALA A 248 5.32 -30.39 22.19
CA ALA A 248 5.71 -31.03 23.45
C ALA A 248 4.53 -31.67 24.23
N GLY A 249 3.29 -31.54 23.75
CA GLY A 249 2.10 -32.08 24.41
C GLY A 249 1.72 -31.35 25.71
N LEU A 250 2.27 -30.16 25.96
CA LEU A 250 2.02 -29.38 27.18
C LEU A 250 0.74 -28.54 27.11
N VAL A 251 0.10 -28.50 25.93
CA VAL A 251 -1.17 -27.82 25.64
C VAL A 251 -2.28 -28.85 25.36
N PRO A 252 -2.89 -29.46 26.39
CA PRO A 252 -4.05 -30.33 26.19
C PRO A 252 -5.29 -29.52 25.79
N LEU A 253 -6.23 -30.21 25.14
CA LEU A 253 -7.52 -29.65 24.71
C LEU A 253 -8.30 -29.10 25.91
N ARG A 254 -8.88 -27.91 25.76
CA ARG A 254 -9.68 -27.20 26.78
C ARG A 254 -8.94 -26.90 28.08
N LEU A 255 -7.61 -26.81 28.04
CA LEU A 255 -6.85 -26.37 29.20
C LEU A 255 -7.20 -24.90 29.52
N PRO A 256 -7.63 -24.57 30.74
CA PRO A 256 -7.92 -23.18 31.10
C PRO A 256 -6.66 -22.31 31.03
N TRP A 257 -6.77 -21.13 30.40
CA TRP A 257 -5.69 -20.15 30.27
C TRP A 257 -4.92 -19.90 31.58
N ARG A 258 -5.63 -19.75 32.71
CA ARG A 258 -5.01 -19.52 34.03
C ARG A 258 -4.08 -20.64 34.50
N LYS A 259 -4.30 -21.88 34.06
CA LYS A 259 -3.43 -23.02 34.37
C LYS A 259 -2.23 -23.08 33.43
N PHE A 260 -2.44 -22.70 32.18
CA PHE A 260 -1.40 -22.65 31.16
C PHE A 260 -0.39 -21.54 31.43
N ILE A 261 -0.86 -20.32 31.72
CA ILE A 261 -0.02 -19.14 31.90
C ILE A 261 0.95 -19.26 33.09
N LYS A 262 0.55 -19.94 34.16
CA LYS A 262 1.42 -20.22 35.32
C LYS A 262 2.65 -21.05 34.97
N ARG A 263 2.65 -21.72 33.81
CA ARG A 263 3.78 -22.51 33.29
C ARG A 263 4.66 -21.70 32.33
N LEU A 264 4.22 -20.49 31.96
CA LEU A 264 4.88 -19.58 31.01
C LEU A 264 5.27 -18.25 31.64
N GLU A 265 5.05 -18.07 32.95
CA GLU A 265 5.29 -16.81 33.65
C GLU A 265 6.78 -16.41 33.66
N ASP A 266 7.69 -17.39 33.50
CA ASP A 266 9.14 -17.16 33.40
C ASP A 266 9.66 -17.04 31.95
N GLU A 267 8.80 -17.14 30.93
CA GLU A 267 9.23 -17.17 29.52
C GLU A 267 9.38 -15.74 28.94
N PRO A 268 10.56 -15.37 28.42
CA PRO A 268 10.82 -14.01 27.91
C PRO A 268 9.89 -13.56 26.78
N SER A 269 9.41 -14.51 25.95
CA SER A 269 8.48 -14.22 24.86
C SER A 269 7.07 -13.88 25.36
N TYR A 270 6.65 -14.42 26.52
CA TYR A 270 5.38 -14.07 27.14
C TYR A 270 5.41 -12.64 27.72
N ASP A 271 6.49 -12.27 28.42
CA ASP A 271 6.68 -10.91 28.93
C ASP A 271 6.73 -9.87 27.79
N ALA A 272 7.47 -10.19 26.73
CA ALA A 272 7.62 -9.31 25.56
C ALA A 272 6.28 -9.04 24.86
N VAL A 273 5.41 -10.04 24.71
CA VAL A 273 4.06 -9.84 24.13
C VAL A 273 3.12 -9.16 25.11
N SER A 274 3.22 -9.46 26.39
CA SER A 274 2.39 -8.82 27.43
C SER A 274 2.65 -7.32 27.52
N ALA A 275 3.89 -6.89 27.26
CA ALA A 275 4.28 -5.48 27.21
C ALA A 275 3.75 -4.72 25.97
N ASN A 276 3.24 -5.41 24.94
CA ASN A 276 2.73 -4.75 23.73
C ASN A 276 1.53 -3.86 24.05
N LEU A 277 1.45 -2.67 23.43
CA LEU A 277 0.34 -1.75 23.63
C LEU A 277 -0.87 -2.07 22.74
N GLY A 278 -0.65 -2.78 21.63
CA GLY A 278 -1.70 -3.17 20.68
C GLY A 278 -1.52 -4.55 20.04
N GLY A 279 -2.50 -4.94 19.24
CA GLY A 279 -2.60 -6.26 18.64
C GLY A 279 -3.17 -7.31 19.59
N SER A 280 -3.21 -8.57 19.14
CA SER A 280 -3.76 -9.68 19.91
C SER A 280 -2.99 -9.90 21.20
N ARG A 281 -3.72 -10.09 22.29
CA ARG A 281 -3.15 -10.37 23.62
C ARG A 281 -2.69 -11.82 23.71
N PRO A 282 -1.75 -12.16 24.62
CA PRO A 282 -1.30 -13.56 24.80
C PRO A 282 -2.45 -14.55 25.01
N LYS A 283 -3.51 -14.13 25.72
CA LYS A 283 -4.72 -14.94 25.94
C LYS A 283 -5.48 -15.24 24.64
N GLU A 284 -5.64 -14.24 23.78
CA GLU A 284 -6.34 -14.39 22.50
C GLU A 284 -5.56 -15.33 21.58
N MET A 285 -4.23 -15.18 21.53
CA MET A 285 -3.36 -16.06 20.75
C MET A 285 -3.39 -17.53 21.25
N TYR A 286 -3.62 -17.73 22.55
CA TYR A 286 -3.86 -19.06 23.11
C TYR A 286 -5.26 -19.59 22.84
N GLU A 287 -6.28 -18.72 22.84
CA GLU A 287 -7.64 -19.08 22.47
C GLU A 287 -7.71 -19.51 21.01
N ASP A 288 -7.01 -18.82 20.10
CA ASP A 288 -6.83 -19.22 18.71
C ASP A 288 -6.21 -20.62 18.61
N LEU A 289 -5.13 -20.90 19.37
CA LEU A 289 -4.54 -22.23 19.43
C LEU A 289 -5.51 -23.29 19.97
N GLN A 290 -6.32 -22.97 20.97
CA GLN A 290 -7.32 -23.90 21.51
C GLN A 290 -8.43 -24.17 20.50
N GLU A 291 -8.86 -23.15 19.75
CA GLU A 291 -9.83 -23.29 18.66
C GLU A 291 -9.29 -24.21 17.56
N GLU A 292 -8.03 -24.03 17.14
CA GLU A 292 -7.36 -24.95 16.20
C GLU A 292 -7.37 -26.41 16.70
N LEU A 293 -7.07 -26.62 17.99
CA LEU A 293 -7.10 -27.96 18.60
C LEU A 293 -8.52 -28.53 18.68
N GLU A 294 -9.54 -27.70 18.90
CA GLU A 294 -10.95 -28.11 18.93
C GLU A 294 -11.48 -28.45 17.54
N GLU A 295 -11.11 -27.68 16.52
CA GLU A 295 -11.42 -27.97 15.12
C GLU A 295 -10.81 -29.29 14.68
N GLU A 296 -9.54 -29.52 15.02
CA GLU A 296 -8.85 -30.78 14.76
C GLU A 296 -9.53 -31.96 15.46
N ALA A 297 -9.89 -31.82 16.74
CA ALA A 297 -10.60 -32.87 17.48
C ALA A 297 -12.00 -33.13 16.89
N ALA A 298 -12.69 -32.10 16.41
CA ALA A 298 -13.98 -32.25 15.75
C ALA A 298 -13.85 -32.93 14.38
N ALA A 299 -12.78 -32.64 13.63
CA ALA A 299 -12.46 -33.31 12.38
C ALA A 299 -12.17 -34.80 12.61
N ASP A 300 -11.37 -35.14 13.63
CA ASP A 300 -11.11 -36.52 14.04
C ASP A 300 -12.41 -37.26 14.38
N CYS A 301 -13.31 -36.64 15.15
CA CYS A 301 -14.61 -37.21 15.47
C CYS A 301 -15.45 -37.51 14.21
N LYS A 302 -15.51 -36.56 13.27
CA LYS A 302 -16.24 -36.75 12.00
C LYS A 302 -15.61 -37.86 11.14
N ALA A 303 -14.29 -37.95 11.13
CA ALA A 303 -13.58 -39.01 10.43
C ALA A 303 -13.88 -40.39 11.04
N ILE A 304 -13.92 -40.50 12.37
CA ILE A 304 -14.33 -41.71 13.09
C ILE A 304 -15.78 -42.07 12.81
N GLU A 305 -16.71 -41.11 12.83
CA GLU A 305 -18.11 -41.36 12.46
C GLU A 305 -18.25 -41.88 11.02
N THR A 306 -17.45 -41.35 10.10
CA THR A 306 -17.43 -41.78 8.69
C THR A 306 -16.85 -43.19 8.56
N ALA A 307 -15.76 -43.48 9.26
CA ALA A 307 -15.14 -44.80 9.28
C ALA A 307 -16.03 -45.85 9.95
N ALA A 308 -16.72 -45.51 11.05
CA ALA A 308 -17.68 -46.37 11.72
C ALA A 308 -18.86 -46.72 10.81
N LYS A 309 -19.39 -45.74 10.07
CA LYS A 309 -20.43 -45.98 9.05
C LYS A 309 -19.94 -46.92 7.94
N ALA A 310 -18.71 -46.73 7.45
CA ALA A 310 -18.10 -47.61 6.46
C ALA A 310 -17.85 -49.03 7.01
N ALA A 311 -17.57 -49.16 8.31
CA ALA A 311 -17.47 -50.44 9.02
C ALA A 311 -18.83 -51.08 9.35
N GLY A 312 -19.96 -50.40 9.05
CA GLY A 312 -21.30 -50.89 9.37
C GLY A 312 -21.68 -50.79 10.85
N ILE A 313 -20.94 -50.00 11.64
CA ILE A 313 -21.18 -49.82 13.08
C ILE A 313 -22.03 -48.55 13.29
N ALA A 314 -23.20 -48.73 13.90
CA ALA A 314 -24.01 -47.62 14.39
C ALA A 314 -23.47 -47.16 15.75
N ILE A 315 -22.98 -45.91 15.83
CA ILE A 315 -22.49 -45.34 17.08
C ILE A 315 -23.69 -44.99 17.97
N THR A 316 -23.90 -45.78 19.03
CA THR A 316 -24.90 -45.54 20.08
C THR A 316 -24.21 -45.26 21.42
N GLY A 317 -24.93 -44.72 22.40
CA GLY A 317 -24.39 -44.41 23.73
C GLY A 317 -23.93 -45.64 24.55
N GLU A 318 -24.16 -46.85 24.04
CA GLU A 318 -23.77 -48.13 24.63
C GLU A 318 -22.57 -48.78 23.91
N THR A 319 -22.06 -48.16 22.85
CA THR A 319 -20.92 -48.70 22.10
C THR A 319 -19.65 -48.72 22.96
N VAL A 320 -18.94 -49.84 22.92
CA VAL A 320 -17.66 -50.01 23.62
C VAL A 320 -16.57 -49.30 22.82
N VAL A 321 -15.90 -48.35 23.48
CA VAL A 321 -14.88 -47.49 22.84
C VAL A 321 -13.73 -48.30 22.22
N GLU A 322 -13.33 -49.41 22.85
CA GLU A 322 -12.26 -50.29 22.36
C GLU A 322 -12.65 -51.05 21.09
N GLU A 323 -13.90 -51.52 21.01
CA GLU A 323 -14.43 -52.21 19.83
C GLU A 323 -14.59 -51.24 18.65
N LEU A 324 -15.04 -50.02 18.94
CA LEU A 324 -15.13 -48.94 17.95
C LEU A 324 -13.74 -48.56 17.43
N ALA A 325 -12.76 -48.39 18.31
CA ALA A 325 -11.38 -48.08 17.92
C ALA A 325 -10.77 -49.19 17.04
N ALA A 326 -10.91 -50.45 17.44
CA ALA A 326 -10.38 -51.58 16.68
C ALA A 326 -11.07 -51.78 15.32
N ALA A 327 -12.36 -51.46 15.20
CA ALA A 327 -13.08 -51.52 13.93
C ALA A 327 -12.72 -50.37 12.99
N VAL A 328 -12.57 -49.16 13.54
CA VAL A 328 -12.15 -47.97 12.81
C VAL A 328 -10.71 -48.13 12.30
N GLU A 329 -9.81 -48.68 13.10
CA GLU A 329 -8.40 -48.93 12.72
C GLU A 329 -8.26 -49.91 11.55
N LYS A 330 -9.21 -50.84 11.38
CA LYS A 330 -9.24 -51.78 10.23
C LYS A 330 -9.72 -51.14 8.92
N VAL A 331 -10.47 -50.04 9.02
CA VAL A 331 -11.12 -49.39 7.86
C VAL A 331 -10.41 -48.09 7.48
N MET A 332 -9.75 -47.42 8.42
CA MET A 332 -9.01 -46.19 8.16
C MET A 332 -7.60 -46.47 7.63
N SER A 333 -7.17 -45.66 6.67
CA SER A 333 -5.80 -45.70 6.15
C SER A 333 -4.77 -45.37 7.24
N PRO A 334 -3.62 -46.08 7.29
CA PRO A 334 -2.54 -45.76 8.22
C PRO A 334 -2.09 -44.30 8.06
N GLY A 335 -2.11 -43.54 9.16
CA GLY A 335 -1.63 -42.14 9.20
C GLY A 335 -2.69 -41.05 9.04
N HIS A 336 -3.99 -41.37 8.88
CA HIS A 336 -5.05 -40.35 8.80
C HIS A 336 -5.31 -39.64 10.15
N ILE A 337 -5.23 -40.38 11.26
CA ILE A 337 -5.31 -39.84 12.63
C ILE A 337 -4.19 -40.51 13.44
N PRO A 338 -3.41 -39.77 14.25
CA PRO A 338 -2.42 -40.38 15.14
C PRO A 338 -3.08 -41.39 16.11
N PRO A 339 -2.49 -42.57 16.37
CA PRO A 339 -3.11 -43.61 17.20
C PRO A 339 -3.52 -43.12 18.60
N ALA A 340 -2.73 -42.22 19.20
CA ALA A 340 -3.05 -41.60 20.49
C ALA A 340 -4.33 -40.72 20.45
N ARG A 341 -4.68 -40.15 19.29
CA ARG A 341 -5.87 -39.31 19.09
C ARG A 341 -7.10 -40.14 18.70
N VAL A 342 -6.93 -41.30 18.07
CA VAL A 342 -8.03 -42.20 17.68
C VAL A 342 -8.84 -42.62 18.91
N ALA A 343 -8.18 -43.07 19.98
CA ALA A 343 -8.87 -43.49 21.21
C ALA A 343 -9.67 -42.35 21.86
N VAL A 344 -9.11 -41.13 21.86
CA VAL A 344 -9.77 -39.93 22.42
C VAL A 344 -10.99 -39.55 21.58
N ALA A 345 -10.85 -39.51 20.25
CA ALA A 345 -11.96 -39.16 19.38
C ALA A 345 -13.04 -40.26 19.31
N CYS A 346 -12.69 -41.54 19.50
CA CYS A 346 -13.68 -42.61 19.76
C CYS A 346 -14.44 -42.36 21.07
N THR A 347 -13.74 -41.98 22.14
CA THR A 347 -14.38 -41.67 23.43
C THR A 347 -15.33 -40.48 23.29
N ASP A 348 -14.90 -39.42 22.61
CA ASP A 348 -15.68 -38.20 22.42
C ASP A 348 -16.91 -38.44 21.51
N THR A 349 -16.79 -39.25 20.45
CA THR A 349 -17.93 -39.59 19.58
C THR A 349 -18.97 -40.43 20.31
N VAL A 350 -18.55 -41.41 21.13
CA VAL A 350 -19.46 -42.19 21.98
C VAL A 350 -20.13 -41.31 23.05
N ALA A 351 -19.38 -40.39 23.67
CA ALA A 351 -19.93 -39.44 24.63
C ALA A 351 -20.96 -38.50 24.00
N ARG A 352 -20.71 -38.00 22.79
CA ARG A 352 -21.67 -37.20 22.00
C ARG A 352 -22.93 -38.00 21.68
N ALA A 353 -22.80 -39.26 21.27
CA ALA A 353 -23.94 -40.13 21.00
C ALA A 353 -24.78 -40.39 22.27
N LYS A 354 -24.13 -40.55 23.42
CA LYS A 354 -24.79 -40.74 24.71
C LYS A 354 -25.55 -39.50 25.19
N GLU A 355 -24.96 -38.32 25.07
CA GLU A 355 -25.64 -37.06 25.42
C GLU A 355 -26.77 -36.73 24.44
N ALA A 356 -26.60 -37.01 23.14
CA ALA A 356 -27.67 -36.90 22.15
C ALA A 356 -28.86 -37.82 22.51
N ALA A 357 -28.59 -39.08 22.84
CA ALA A 357 -29.61 -40.03 23.28
C ALA A 357 -30.32 -39.58 24.57
N ARG A 358 -29.59 -39.02 25.54
CA ARG A 358 -30.16 -38.47 26.78
C ARG A 358 -31.04 -37.25 26.51
N HIS A 359 -30.60 -36.37 25.61
CA HIS A 359 -31.38 -35.20 25.21
C HIS A 359 -32.66 -35.61 24.48
N ASP A 360 -32.57 -36.58 23.57
CA ASP A 360 -33.72 -37.15 22.87
C ASP A 360 -34.69 -37.85 23.84
N ALA A 361 -34.19 -38.57 24.84
CA ALA A 361 -35.00 -39.17 25.90
C ALA A 361 -35.71 -38.10 26.76
N LYS A 362 -35.02 -37.01 27.13
CA LYS A 362 -35.63 -35.88 27.84
C LYS A 362 -36.67 -35.15 26.99
N ARG A 363 -36.41 -34.99 25.69
CA ARG A 363 -37.36 -34.41 24.71
C ARG A 363 -38.61 -35.28 24.62
N LYS A 364 -38.45 -36.60 24.49
CA LYS A 364 -39.53 -37.57 24.50
C LYS A 364 -40.35 -37.47 25.79
N ALA A 365 -39.71 -37.51 26.96
CA ALA A 365 -40.40 -37.44 28.25
C ALA A 365 -41.21 -36.15 28.44
N ARG A 366 -40.65 -34.99 28.04
CA ARG A 366 -41.37 -33.70 28.10
C ARG A 366 -42.53 -33.64 27.13
N ALA A 367 -42.35 -34.14 25.90
CA ALA A 367 -43.44 -34.20 24.92
C ALA A 367 -44.60 -35.06 25.42
N LEU A 368 -44.30 -36.19 26.07
CA LEU A 368 -45.30 -37.07 26.68
C LEU A 368 -45.96 -36.45 27.92
N ASP A 369 -45.23 -35.73 28.77
CA ASP A 369 -45.80 -35.04 29.93
C ASP A 369 -46.71 -33.87 29.53
N ASP A 370 -46.29 -33.06 28.54
CA ASP A 370 -47.11 -32.01 27.94
C ASP A 370 -48.41 -32.60 27.35
N PHE A 371 -48.29 -33.74 26.65
CA PHE A 371 -49.45 -34.46 26.10
C PHE A 371 -50.38 -34.97 27.20
N ALA A 372 -49.82 -35.57 28.26
CA ALA A 372 -50.61 -36.03 29.39
C ALA A 372 -51.26 -34.86 30.16
N HIS A 373 -50.61 -33.71 30.26
CA HIS A 373 -51.20 -32.49 30.83
C HIS A 373 -52.35 -32.00 29.95
N LEU A 374 -52.19 -31.99 28.63
CA LEU A 374 -53.24 -31.62 27.68
C LEU A 374 -54.49 -32.48 27.89
N LEU A 375 -54.34 -33.81 27.95
CA LEU A 375 -55.44 -34.73 28.22
C LEU A 375 -56.11 -34.45 29.57
N ARG A 376 -55.34 -34.13 30.62
CA ARG A 376 -55.86 -33.77 31.95
C ARG A 376 -56.63 -32.44 31.96
N SER A 377 -56.22 -31.45 31.17
CA SER A 377 -56.91 -30.17 31.07
C SER A 377 -58.13 -30.22 30.15
N ALA A 378 -58.09 -31.06 29.12
CA ALA A 378 -59.14 -31.26 28.13
C ALA A 378 -60.19 -32.30 28.59
N ARG A 379 -60.52 -32.32 29.89
CA ARG A 379 -61.49 -33.25 30.50
C ARG A 379 -62.92 -33.07 30.00
N ARG A 380 -63.21 -32.01 29.25
CA ARG A 380 -64.50 -31.81 28.58
C ARG A 380 -64.50 -32.42 27.19
N GLU A 381 -63.38 -32.35 26.47
CA GLU A 381 -63.23 -32.93 25.13
C GLU A 381 -62.87 -34.42 25.13
N VAL A 382 -62.27 -34.96 26.20
CA VAL A 382 -61.92 -36.37 26.34
C VAL A 382 -62.71 -37.01 27.48
N GLN A 383 -63.68 -37.86 27.11
CA GLN A 383 -64.53 -38.66 28.00
C GLN A 383 -64.17 -40.16 27.94
N ALA A 384 -64.81 -40.97 28.78
CA ALA A 384 -64.54 -42.41 28.92
C ALA A 384 -64.83 -43.25 27.66
N ASP A 385 -65.65 -42.75 26.74
CA ASP A 385 -66.03 -43.37 25.47
C ASP A 385 -65.35 -42.74 24.25
N THR A 386 -64.50 -41.72 24.45
CA THR A 386 -63.85 -40.98 23.36
C THR A 386 -62.80 -41.82 22.66
N SER A 387 -62.94 -41.98 21.35
CA SER A 387 -61.96 -42.67 20.51
C SER A 387 -60.75 -41.80 20.18
N TRP A 388 -59.62 -42.42 19.82
CA TRP A 388 -58.41 -41.69 19.41
C TRP A 388 -58.66 -40.70 18.26
N ALA A 389 -59.52 -41.06 17.30
CA ALA A 389 -59.84 -40.21 16.15
C ALA A 389 -60.66 -38.96 16.55
N GLU A 390 -61.54 -39.08 17.53
CA GLU A 390 -62.32 -37.97 18.07
C GLU A 390 -61.43 -37.03 18.91
N ALA A 391 -60.53 -37.59 19.71
CA ALA A 391 -59.53 -36.82 20.43
C ALA A 391 -58.55 -36.10 19.48
N GLU A 392 -58.18 -36.73 18.36
CA GLU A 392 -57.35 -36.09 17.32
C GLU A 392 -58.10 -34.95 16.61
N ALA A 393 -59.40 -35.10 16.36
CA ALA A 393 -60.21 -34.03 15.77
C ALA A 393 -60.37 -32.84 16.72
N ALA A 394 -60.50 -33.08 18.03
CA ALA A 394 -60.68 -32.03 19.03
C ALA A 394 -59.36 -31.36 19.46
N LEU A 395 -58.29 -32.14 19.65
CA LEU A 395 -57.02 -31.69 20.23
C LEU A 395 -55.86 -31.66 19.22
N GLY A 396 -56.07 -32.10 17.98
CA GLY A 396 -55.02 -32.19 16.95
C GLY A 396 -54.40 -30.85 16.53
N ALA A 397 -55.08 -29.74 16.80
CA ALA A 397 -54.55 -28.39 16.60
C ALA A 397 -53.60 -27.94 17.72
N GLU A 398 -53.66 -28.58 18.89
CA GLU A 398 -52.93 -28.15 20.08
C GLU A 398 -51.42 -28.40 19.94
N PRO A 399 -50.57 -27.45 20.41
CA PRO A 399 -49.13 -27.58 20.30
C PRO A 399 -48.56 -28.84 20.99
N ALA A 400 -49.14 -29.24 22.13
CA ALA A 400 -48.72 -30.45 22.85
C ALA A 400 -49.08 -31.75 22.10
N TRP A 401 -50.25 -31.80 21.44
CA TRP A 401 -50.64 -32.92 20.57
C TRP A 401 -49.71 -33.03 19.36
N ARG A 402 -49.45 -31.91 18.67
CA ARG A 402 -48.58 -31.88 17.49
C ARG A 402 -47.13 -32.25 17.81
N ARG A 403 -46.58 -31.81 18.95
CA ARG A 403 -45.22 -32.13 19.37
C ARG A 403 -45.00 -33.61 19.68
N CYS A 404 -46.04 -34.34 20.09
CA CYS A 404 -45.93 -35.73 20.49
C CYS A 404 -46.35 -36.71 19.38
N VAL A 405 -47.45 -36.41 18.66
CA VAL A 405 -48.11 -37.34 17.73
C VAL A 405 -47.72 -37.09 16.27
N SER A 406 -47.66 -35.83 15.84
CA SER A 406 -47.37 -35.50 14.44
C SER A 406 -45.87 -35.62 14.14
N SER A 407 -45.48 -36.43 13.15
CA SER A 407 -44.11 -36.37 12.57
C SER A 407 -43.95 -35.21 11.57
N SER A 408 -45.06 -34.56 11.22
CA SER A 408 -45.11 -33.54 10.16
C SER A 408 -44.72 -32.16 10.68
N GLY A 409 -43.42 -31.95 10.82
CA GLY A 409 -42.81 -30.65 11.06
C GLY A 409 -41.81 -30.29 9.96
N LYS A 410 -42.29 -29.83 8.80
CA LYS A 410 -41.49 -29.01 7.87
C LYS A 410 -41.22 -27.66 8.55
N GLY A 411 -40.21 -27.62 9.41
CA GLY A 411 -39.85 -26.41 10.13
C GLY A 411 -38.75 -26.64 11.16
N GLY A 412 -37.50 -26.63 10.71
CA GLY A 412 -36.33 -26.45 11.56
C GLY A 412 -35.69 -27.72 12.13
N GLY A 413 -34.86 -28.38 11.33
CA GLY A 413 -33.55 -28.91 11.77
C GLY A 413 -33.45 -30.03 12.81
N GLY A 414 -34.55 -30.58 13.32
CA GLY A 414 -34.53 -31.75 14.22
C GLY A 414 -35.29 -32.92 13.58
N GLY A 415 -34.63 -34.06 13.40
CA GLY A 415 -35.24 -35.26 12.83
C GLY A 415 -36.58 -35.58 13.49
N GLY A 416 -37.63 -35.66 12.66
CA GLY A 416 -39.01 -35.89 13.08
C GLY A 416 -39.21 -37.28 13.66
N THR A 417 -38.85 -37.46 14.93
CA THR A 417 -39.26 -38.63 15.71
C THR A 417 -40.66 -38.36 16.24
N SER A 418 -41.68 -38.93 15.61
CA SER A 418 -43.02 -38.98 16.19
C SER A 418 -43.01 -39.98 17.34
N PHE A 419 -43.55 -39.58 18.49
CA PHE A 419 -43.78 -40.43 19.65
C PHE A 419 -45.23 -40.92 19.68
N ALA A 420 -45.87 -41.05 18.50
CA ALA A 420 -47.29 -41.37 18.38
C ALA A 420 -47.66 -42.72 19.02
N ALA A 421 -46.78 -43.71 19.00
CA ALA A 421 -47.03 -44.99 19.66
C ALA A 421 -47.14 -44.82 21.19
N ASP A 422 -46.18 -44.13 21.80
CA ASP A 422 -46.19 -43.86 23.24
C ASP A 422 -47.34 -42.91 23.63
N ALA A 423 -47.70 -41.96 22.76
CA ALA A 423 -48.82 -41.05 22.97
C ALA A 423 -50.18 -41.77 22.93
N ARG A 424 -50.34 -42.76 22.03
CA ARG A 424 -51.52 -43.62 21.95
C ARG A 424 -51.70 -44.43 23.22
N GLU A 425 -50.62 -45.05 23.69
CA GLU A 425 -50.64 -45.81 24.95
C GLU A 425 -51.05 -44.92 26.14
N LEU A 426 -50.51 -43.69 26.25
CA LEU A 426 -50.90 -42.74 27.30
C LEU A 426 -52.37 -42.29 27.21
N PHE A 427 -52.90 -42.14 25.99
CA PHE A 427 -54.31 -41.81 25.78
C PHE A 427 -55.22 -42.97 26.20
N ASP A 428 -54.91 -44.18 25.77
CA ASP A 428 -55.68 -45.37 26.12
C ASP A 428 -55.66 -45.60 27.64
N GLU A 429 -54.52 -45.39 28.30
CA GLU A 429 -54.41 -45.44 29.75
C GLU A 429 -55.26 -44.34 30.43
N PHE A 430 -55.30 -43.13 29.85
CA PHE A 430 -56.09 -42.02 30.39
C PHE A 430 -57.59 -42.26 30.26
N VAL A 431 -58.06 -42.69 29.08
CA VAL A 431 -59.48 -43.04 28.83
C VAL A 431 -59.89 -44.24 29.69
N GLY A 432 -59.04 -45.27 29.80
CA GLY A 432 -59.27 -46.42 30.68
C GLY A 432 -59.39 -46.01 32.16
N LYS A 433 -58.58 -45.05 32.63
CA LYS A 433 -58.72 -44.47 33.99
C LYS A 433 -59.99 -43.66 34.18
N LEU A 434 -60.48 -42.97 33.15
CA LEU A 434 -61.76 -42.26 33.20
C LEU A 434 -62.93 -43.23 33.27
N ALA A 435 -62.94 -44.27 32.42
CA ALA A 435 -63.95 -45.33 32.44
C ALA A 435 -63.99 -46.08 33.80
N ALA A 436 -62.83 -46.44 34.35
CA ALA A 436 -62.74 -47.09 35.66
C ALA A 436 -63.20 -46.19 36.83
N LYS A 437 -63.08 -44.86 36.68
CA LYS A 437 -63.59 -43.90 37.67
C LYS A 437 -65.11 -43.76 37.57
N GLU A 438 -65.65 -43.83 36.36
CA GLU A 438 -67.10 -43.80 36.11
C GLU A 438 -67.78 -45.08 36.61
N THR A 439 -67.19 -46.26 36.38
CA THR A 439 -67.71 -47.52 36.94
C THR A 439 -67.65 -47.54 38.45
N ARG A 440 -66.53 -47.14 39.08
CA ARG A 440 -66.45 -47.01 40.54
C ARG A 440 -67.45 -45.98 41.10
N GLY A 441 -67.66 -44.87 40.39
CA GLY A 441 -68.67 -43.87 40.77
C GLY A 441 -70.09 -44.43 40.67
N ARG A 442 -70.35 -45.30 39.69
CA ARG A 442 -71.62 -46.00 39.50
C ARG A 442 -71.84 -47.09 40.55
N ASP A 443 -70.81 -47.87 40.87
CA ASP A 443 -70.87 -48.91 41.91
C ASP A 443 -71.12 -48.28 43.31
N VAL A 444 -70.51 -47.12 43.60
CA VAL A 444 -70.76 -46.34 44.82
C VAL A 444 -72.16 -45.69 44.86
N LEU A 445 -72.81 -45.50 43.70
CA LEU A 445 -74.20 -45.04 43.63
C LEU A 445 -75.21 -46.20 43.69
N GLU A 446 -74.78 -47.43 43.35
CA GLU A 446 -75.60 -48.65 43.39
C GLU A 446 -75.60 -49.29 44.80
N ASP A 447 -74.49 -49.22 45.52
CA ASP A 447 -74.42 -49.46 46.97
C ASP A 447 -74.78 -48.17 47.72
N GLY A 448 -76.07 -47.97 48.04
CA GLY A 448 -76.63 -46.75 48.64
C GLY A 448 -76.04 -46.33 50.00
N GLU A 449 -74.81 -45.83 50.02
CA GLU A 449 -74.17 -45.14 51.14
C GLU A 449 -73.83 -43.70 50.72
N ALA A 450 -74.46 -42.73 51.40
CA ALA A 450 -74.38 -41.31 51.06
C ALA A 450 -72.94 -40.77 51.08
N PRO A 451 -72.49 -39.98 50.08
CA PRO A 451 -71.19 -39.35 50.16
C PRO A 451 -71.26 -38.15 51.13
N LEU A 452 -70.58 -38.31 52.27
CA LEU A 452 -70.20 -37.20 53.14
C LEU A 452 -69.47 -36.13 52.31
N SER A 453 -69.85 -34.87 52.55
CA SER A 453 -69.28 -33.69 51.92
C SER A 453 -67.77 -33.63 52.10
N ARG A 454 -67.00 -33.91 51.06
CA ARG A 454 -65.54 -33.68 51.02
C ARG A 454 -65.27 -32.20 50.72
N ALA A 455 -65.60 -31.34 51.69
CA ALA A 455 -65.20 -29.94 51.74
C ALA A 455 -63.85 -29.74 52.46
N GLU A 456 -63.15 -30.81 52.82
CA GLU A 456 -61.88 -30.73 53.55
C GLU A 456 -60.83 -31.70 53.00
N GLU A 457 -60.27 -31.37 51.84
CA GLU A 457 -58.89 -31.79 51.52
C GLU A 457 -58.20 -30.89 50.50
N ASP A 458 -58.38 -29.57 50.64
CA ASP A 458 -57.61 -28.57 49.87
C ASP A 458 -57.05 -27.47 50.77
N ARG A 459 -56.47 -27.88 51.90
CA ARG A 459 -55.59 -27.06 52.72
C ARG A 459 -54.33 -27.82 53.09
N ARG A 460 -53.43 -27.99 52.12
CA ARG A 460 -51.97 -28.06 52.31
C ARG A 460 -51.33 -28.31 50.96
N GLY A 461 -50.83 -27.24 50.33
CA GLY A 461 -50.02 -27.43 49.13
C GLY A 461 -49.72 -26.22 48.27
N ASP A 462 -50.08 -24.98 48.66
CA ASP A 462 -49.64 -23.81 47.93
C ASP A 462 -48.88 -22.83 48.84
N SER A 463 -47.56 -22.95 48.84
CA SER A 463 -46.68 -21.80 49.05
C SER A 463 -45.31 -22.04 48.39
N GLY A 464 -45.08 -21.33 47.30
CA GLY A 464 -43.84 -20.55 47.19
C GLY A 464 -42.71 -21.18 46.37
N GLY A 465 -42.90 -21.22 45.05
CA GLY A 465 -41.81 -21.26 44.09
C GLY A 465 -40.85 -20.09 44.28
N ARG A 466 -39.57 -20.39 44.48
CA ARG A 466 -38.47 -19.43 44.36
C ARG A 466 -38.11 -19.28 42.87
N HIS A 467 -38.57 -18.19 42.27
CA HIS A 467 -37.92 -17.61 41.09
C HIS A 467 -37.22 -16.32 41.52
N HIS A 468 -35.89 -16.37 41.62
CA HIS A 468 -35.05 -15.18 41.62
C HIS A 468 -34.75 -14.83 40.16
N SER A 469 -35.31 -13.72 39.69
CA SER A 469 -34.85 -13.04 38.47
C SER A 469 -34.06 -11.78 38.84
N HIS A 470 -33.01 -11.58 38.07
CA HIS A 470 -31.97 -10.58 38.23
C HIS A 470 -32.48 -9.14 38.09
N ALA A 471 -31.93 -8.27 38.94
CA ALA A 471 -32.06 -6.83 38.88
C ALA A 471 -31.40 -6.24 37.62
N HIS A 472 -32.07 -5.28 36.98
CA HIS A 472 -31.39 -4.17 36.33
C HIS A 472 -32.11 -2.85 36.57
N LYS A 473 -31.41 -1.98 37.32
CA LYS A 473 -31.73 -0.58 37.61
C LYS A 473 -31.75 0.25 36.32
N ARG A 474 -32.78 1.08 36.13
CA ARG A 474 -32.67 2.29 35.31
C ARG A 474 -33.28 3.50 36.04
N SER A 475 -32.36 4.31 36.54
CA SER A 475 -32.36 5.75 36.82
C SER A 475 -33.70 6.52 36.81
N LYS A 476 -33.99 7.06 37.99
CA LYS A 476 -34.94 8.12 38.36
C LYS A 476 -34.63 9.42 37.58
N ARG A 477 -35.64 10.04 36.97
CA ARG A 477 -35.60 11.44 36.53
C ARG A 477 -36.57 12.21 37.41
N GLU A 478 -35.99 13.04 38.27
CA GLU A 478 -36.67 13.87 39.26
C GLU A 478 -37.15 15.16 38.57
N ARG A 479 -38.44 15.47 38.74
CA ARG A 479 -38.98 16.82 38.56
C ARG A 479 -38.99 17.46 39.95
N ARG A 480 -38.32 18.59 40.09
CA ARG A 480 -38.58 19.57 41.14
C ARG A 480 -38.76 20.94 40.49
N ASP A 481 -39.82 21.59 40.95
CA ASP A 481 -40.20 22.97 40.71
C ASP A 481 -39.19 23.99 41.24
N SER A 482 -39.24 25.17 40.61
CA SER A 482 -39.10 26.52 41.18
C SER A 482 -37.86 26.90 41.99
N GLY A 483 -37.09 27.84 41.41
CA GLY A 483 -36.01 28.60 42.03
C GLY A 483 -35.24 29.34 40.95
#